data_AF-A0A1U8AE73-F1
#
_entry.id   AF-A0A1U8AE73-F1
#
_cell.length_a   1.000
_cell.length_b   1.000
_cell.length_c   1.000
_cell.angle_alpha   90.00
_cell.angle_beta   90.00
_cell.angle_gamma   90.00
#
_symmetry.space_group_name_H-M   'P 1'
#
loop_
_entity.id
_entity.type
_entity.pdbx_description
1 polymer ?
#
loop_
_entity_poly.entity_id
_entity_poly.type
_entity_poly.pdbx_seq_one_letter_code
_entity_poly.pdbx_strand_id
1 'polypeptide(L)'
;MFLLNFCSRGVSVVAAAVSKHHPQLPNYTVNNNNTINYSCFHTPFSSLTSPLGLINTATTTPAAAVDHRRRFPTPLASSASSSSLATSTSSPAPMGNNAPDSGMDAVQRRLMFEDECILVDENDNVVGHDSKYNCHLMEKIESENLLHRAFSVFLFNSKYELLLQQRSATKVTFPLVWTNTCCSHPLYRESELIEENYLGVRNAAQRKLFDELGIPAEDVPVDQFTPLGRILYKAPSDGKWGEHELDYLLFIVRDVNVQPNPDEVADVKYVNRNQLKELVRKADAGEEGLKLSPWFRLVVDNFLLKWWDHVEKGTLHEAADMKTIHKLT
;
A
#
# COMPACT_ATOMS: atom_id res chain seq x y z
N MET A 1 37.68 13.19 -23.22
CA MET A 1 38.79 13.72 -22.40
C MET A 1 38.23 14.78 -21.47
N PHE A 2 37.82 14.40 -20.27
CA PHE A 2 37.68 15.23 -19.07
C PHE A 2 37.50 14.23 -17.92
N LEU A 3 38.62 13.87 -17.30
CA LEU A 3 38.64 13.19 -16.00
C LEU A 3 38.52 14.26 -14.93
N LEU A 4 37.56 14.10 -14.02
CA LEU A 4 37.59 14.79 -12.74
C LEU A 4 37.68 13.72 -11.65
N ASN A 5 38.88 13.63 -11.07
CA ASN A 5 39.18 12.97 -9.82
C ASN A 5 38.44 13.68 -8.68
N PHE A 6 37.74 12.93 -7.84
CA PHE A 6 37.57 13.32 -6.43
C PHE A 6 37.91 12.14 -5.54
N CYS A 7 38.91 12.37 -4.70
CA CYS A 7 39.45 11.47 -3.72
C CYS A 7 38.82 11.77 -2.35
N SER A 8 38.41 10.71 -1.67
CA SER A 8 38.39 10.46 -0.22
C SER A 8 37.84 11.52 0.76
N ARG A 9 36.87 11.06 1.58
CA ARG A 9 36.91 11.17 3.06
C ARG A 9 35.86 10.22 3.66
N GLY A 10 36.31 9.03 4.05
CA GLY A 10 35.57 8.14 4.94
C GLY A 10 35.71 8.64 6.38
N VAL A 11 34.59 8.72 7.10
CA VAL A 11 34.56 8.97 8.54
C VAL A 11 34.50 7.61 9.23
N SER A 12 35.56 7.28 9.97
CA SER A 12 35.66 6.09 10.80
C SER A 12 35.03 6.37 12.16
N VAL A 13 33.97 5.66 12.53
CA VAL A 13 33.42 5.68 13.89
C VAL A 13 34.19 4.65 14.73
N VAL A 14 34.84 5.14 15.78
CA VAL A 14 35.59 4.33 16.75
C VAL A 14 34.61 3.77 17.78
N ALA A 15 34.47 2.45 17.84
CA ALA A 15 33.79 1.76 18.93
C ALA A 15 34.80 1.48 20.07
N ALA A 16 34.47 1.93 21.27
CA ALA A 16 35.23 1.67 22.49
C ALA A 16 34.88 0.28 23.05
N ALA A 17 35.88 -0.58 23.21
CA ALA A 17 35.77 -1.87 23.89
C ALA A 17 36.34 -1.77 25.31
N VAL A 18 35.56 -2.19 26.31
CA VAL A 18 36.00 -2.36 27.70
C VAL A 18 36.29 -3.85 27.95
N SER A 19 37.52 -4.11 28.39
CA SER A 19 38.09 -5.42 28.71
C SER A 19 37.67 -5.93 30.10
N LYS A 20 37.50 -7.26 30.26
CA LYS A 20 38.12 -8.05 31.35
C LYS A 20 37.98 -9.58 31.18
N HIS A 21 39.16 -10.22 31.13
CA HIS A 21 39.59 -11.56 31.59
C HIS A 21 39.18 -12.88 30.89
N HIS A 22 40.22 -13.49 30.30
CA HIS A 22 40.50 -14.88 29.88
C HIS A 22 40.61 -15.87 31.08
N PRO A 23 40.50 -17.22 30.89
CA PRO A 23 41.46 -18.13 30.16
C PRO A 23 40.73 -19.15 29.24
N GLN A 24 41.29 -19.97 28.34
CA GLN A 24 42.59 -20.31 27.73
C GLN A 24 42.23 -21.12 26.44
N LEU A 25 43.04 -21.04 25.37
CA LEU A 25 42.84 -21.68 24.04
C LEU A 25 43.39 -23.13 23.99
N PRO A 26 43.23 -23.87 22.87
CA PRO A 26 44.34 -23.84 21.89
C PRO A 26 43.94 -23.79 20.39
N ASN A 27 44.67 -22.91 19.68
CA ASN A 27 45.28 -23.05 18.35
C ASN A 27 44.45 -23.49 17.13
N TYR A 28 44.19 -22.54 16.22
CA TYR A 28 44.25 -22.77 14.77
C TYR A 28 44.95 -21.60 14.05
N THR A 29 45.88 -21.97 13.18
CA THR A 29 46.75 -21.11 12.37
C THR A 29 45.97 -20.47 11.22
N VAL A 30 46.11 -19.16 11.02
CA VAL A 30 45.59 -18.42 9.86
C VAL A 30 46.71 -18.24 8.83
N ASN A 31 46.54 -18.80 7.64
CA ASN A 31 47.37 -18.51 6.47
C ASN A 31 46.71 -17.40 5.64
N ASN A 32 47.38 -16.25 5.56
CA ASN A 32 47.08 -15.18 4.61
C ASN A 32 47.71 -15.54 3.26
N ASN A 33 46.88 -15.67 2.22
CA ASN A 33 47.17 -15.33 0.82
C ASN A 33 45.98 -15.71 -0.06
N ASN A 34 45.24 -14.72 -0.57
CA ASN A 34 44.74 -14.77 -1.95
C ASN A 34 44.20 -13.40 -2.37
N THR A 35 44.97 -12.76 -3.23
CA THR A 35 44.55 -11.68 -4.12
C THR A 35 43.60 -12.28 -5.16
N ILE A 36 42.36 -11.80 -5.24
CA ILE A 36 41.45 -12.12 -6.34
C ILE A 36 41.34 -10.89 -7.24
N ASN A 37 41.83 -11.05 -8.47
CA ASN A 37 41.66 -10.11 -9.58
C ASN A 37 40.21 -10.19 -10.10
N TYR A 38 39.53 -9.05 -10.20
CA TYR A 38 38.29 -8.94 -10.95
C TYR A 38 38.61 -8.66 -12.41
N SER A 39 38.36 -9.63 -13.30
CA SER A 39 38.35 -9.43 -14.75
C SER A 39 36.90 -9.27 -15.23
N CYS A 40 36.56 -8.08 -15.69
CA CYS A 40 35.34 -7.81 -16.47
C CYS A 40 35.38 -8.60 -17.79
N PHE A 41 34.35 -9.39 -18.05
CA PHE A 41 34.06 -9.88 -19.39
C PHE A 41 32.81 -9.18 -19.95
N HIS A 42 33.05 -8.34 -20.95
CA HIS A 42 32.06 -7.88 -21.92
C HIS A 42 31.86 -8.98 -22.96
N THR A 43 30.61 -9.28 -23.31
CA THR A 43 30.26 -9.90 -24.60
C THR A 43 29.06 -9.18 -25.22
N PRO A 44 28.95 -9.15 -26.57
CA PRO A 44 28.21 -8.12 -27.28
C PRO A 44 26.85 -8.57 -27.84
N PHE A 45 26.04 -7.55 -28.11
CA PHE A 45 24.76 -7.53 -28.81
C PHE A 45 24.91 -8.06 -30.25
N SER A 46 23.97 -8.90 -30.70
CA SER A 46 23.84 -9.32 -32.10
C SER A 46 22.49 -8.88 -32.67
N SER A 47 22.57 -8.03 -33.67
CA SER A 47 21.50 -7.57 -34.56
C SER A 47 21.13 -8.63 -35.60
N LEU A 48 19.84 -8.75 -35.94
CA LEU A 48 19.39 -9.35 -37.20
C LEU A 48 18.44 -8.41 -37.93
N THR A 49 18.73 -8.23 -39.21
CA THR A 49 18.12 -7.31 -40.17
C THR A 49 17.26 -8.06 -41.20
N SER A 50 16.08 -7.49 -41.49
CA SER A 50 15.41 -7.37 -42.83
C SER A 50 14.79 -8.63 -43.49
N PRO A 51 13.89 -8.50 -44.51
CA PRO A 51 13.50 -7.30 -45.29
C PRO A 51 11.99 -7.04 -45.58
N LEU A 52 11.80 -5.79 -46.03
CA LEU A 52 10.78 -5.11 -46.84
C LEU A 52 9.76 -5.91 -47.69
N GLY A 53 8.55 -5.32 -47.77
CA GLY A 53 7.64 -5.38 -48.92
C GLY A 53 6.70 -4.15 -48.95
N LEU A 54 6.87 -3.28 -49.95
CA LEU A 54 6.05 -2.09 -50.28
C LEU A 54 4.58 -2.48 -50.60
N ILE A 55 3.56 -1.59 -50.57
CA ILE A 55 3.20 -0.58 -51.59
C ILE A 55 2.08 0.36 -51.07
N ASN A 56 2.22 1.66 -51.39
CA ASN A 56 1.28 2.79 -51.61
C ASN A 56 -0.25 2.56 -51.44
N THR A 57 -1.04 3.53 -50.97
CA THR A 57 -1.26 4.86 -51.60
C THR A 57 -1.80 5.93 -50.63
N ALA A 58 -1.49 7.18 -50.96
CA ALA A 58 -1.93 8.41 -50.32
C ALA A 58 -3.36 8.83 -50.72
N THR A 59 -4.03 9.57 -49.83
CA THR A 59 -4.84 10.73 -50.24
C THR A 59 -4.97 11.78 -49.13
N THR A 60 -4.75 13.01 -49.56
CA THR A 60 -4.68 14.32 -48.90
C THR A 60 -6.05 14.92 -48.52
N THR A 61 -6.12 15.55 -47.34
CA THR A 61 -6.69 16.89 -46.92
C THR A 61 -7.88 17.51 -47.68
N PRO A 62 -8.76 18.34 -47.05
CA PRO A 62 -8.32 19.45 -46.17
C PRO A 62 -9.20 19.89 -44.99
N ALA A 63 -8.58 20.78 -44.22
CA ALA A 63 -9.10 21.54 -43.08
C ALA A 63 -10.20 22.54 -43.45
N ALA A 64 -11.01 22.91 -42.46
CA ALA A 64 -11.72 24.17 -42.40
C ALA A 64 -11.75 24.70 -40.96
N ALA A 65 -11.03 25.80 -40.75
CA ALA A 65 -11.17 26.66 -39.59
C ALA A 65 -12.37 27.60 -39.79
N VAL A 66 -13.15 27.84 -38.75
CA VAL A 66 -14.12 28.96 -38.71
C VAL A 66 -13.87 29.78 -37.45
N ASP A 67 -13.38 30.98 -37.70
CA ASP A 67 -13.22 32.11 -36.80
C ASP A 67 -14.60 32.72 -36.50
N HIS A 68 -14.93 32.90 -35.22
CA HIS A 68 -16.00 33.80 -34.80
C HIS A 68 -15.54 34.71 -33.66
N ARG A 69 -14.99 35.86 -34.04
CA ARG A 69 -15.02 37.09 -33.25
C ARG A 69 -16.46 37.51 -32.94
N ARG A 70 -16.72 37.89 -31.67
CA ARG A 70 -17.59 39.02 -31.21
C ARG A 70 -17.47 39.12 -29.68
N ARG A 71 -16.68 40.08 -29.18
CA ARG A 71 -17.10 41.41 -28.66
C ARG A 71 -17.84 41.37 -27.31
N PHE A 72 -17.10 41.78 -26.27
CA PHE A 72 -17.59 42.30 -24.99
C PHE A 72 -18.53 43.51 -25.16
N PRO A 73 -19.41 43.74 -24.17
CA PRO A 73 -19.68 45.09 -23.68
C PRO A 73 -19.44 45.22 -22.16
N THR A 74 -18.77 46.31 -21.81
CA THR A 74 -18.57 46.90 -20.48
C THR A 74 -19.85 47.59 -19.94
N PRO A 75 -19.88 48.01 -18.65
CA PRO A 75 -21.10 48.06 -17.84
C PRO A 75 -21.83 49.41 -17.90
N LEU A 76 -23.12 49.40 -17.56
CA LEU A 76 -23.89 50.61 -17.26
C LEU A 76 -24.08 50.76 -15.75
N ALA A 77 -23.81 51.97 -15.27
CA ALA A 77 -24.07 52.44 -13.92
C ALA A 77 -25.52 52.94 -13.78
N SER A 78 -26.11 52.77 -12.59
CA SER A 78 -27.06 53.74 -12.03
C SER A 78 -27.31 53.52 -10.52
N SER A 79 -26.90 54.55 -9.77
CA SER A 79 -27.57 55.20 -8.63
C SER A 79 -28.13 54.39 -7.44
N ALA A 80 -27.46 54.65 -6.32
CA ALA A 80 -27.86 54.71 -4.92
C ALA A 80 -29.37 54.79 -4.57
N SER A 81 -29.73 54.04 -3.53
CA SER A 81 -30.59 54.54 -2.45
C SER A 81 -30.16 53.92 -1.13
N SER A 82 -29.99 54.81 -0.15
CA SER A 82 -29.51 54.60 1.21
C SER A 82 -30.65 54.29 2.16
N SER A 83 -30.50 53.25 2.99
CA SER A 83 -31.20 53.15 4.28
C SER A 83 -30.29 52.48 5.31
N SER A 84 -29.85 53.31 6.25
CA SER A 84 -29.16 52.98 7.49
C SER A 84 -30.06 52.20 8.43
N LEU A 85 -29.57 51.11 9.04
CA LEU A 85 -30.00 50.74 10.40
C LEU A 85 -28.98 49.83 11.12
N ALA A 86 -28.59 50.30 12.30
CA ALA A 86 -28.16 49.57 13.50
C ALA A 86 -26.94 48.62 13.44
N THR A 87 -25.80 49.16 13.87
CA THR A 87 -24.63 48.43 14.35
C THR A 87 -24.94 47.76 15.69
N SER A 88 -25.10 46.44 15.73
CA SER A 88 -25.00 45.64 16.94
C SER A 88 -23.66 44.89 16.93
N THR A 89 -22.75 45.33 17.79
CA THR A 89 -21.51 44.62 18.08
C THR A 89 -21.83 43.34 18.86
N SER A 90 -21.99 42.22 18.16
CA SER A 90 -21.89 40.90 18.76
C SER A 90 -20.42 40.48 18.80
N SER A 91 -19.89 40.37 20.02
CA SER A 91 -18.62 39.68 20.26
C SER A 91 -18.68 38.30 19.62
N PRO A 92 -17.64 37.83 18.91
CA PRO A 92 -17.61 36.47 18.45
C PRO A 92 -17.54 35.58 19.69
N ALA A 93 -18.62 34.82 19.92
CA ALA A 93 -18.56 33.67 20.80
C ALA A 93 -17.38 32.79 20.34
N PRO A 94 -16.61 32.17 21.26
CA PRO A 94 -15.52 31.32 20.85
C PRO A 94 -16.13 30.24 19.97
N MET A 95 -15.72 30.17 18.70
CA MET A 95 -16.01 29.02 17.88
C MET A 95 -15.51 27.82 18.66
N GLY A 96 -16.45 27.04 19.19
CA GLY A 96 -16.15 25.78 19.84
C GLY A 96 -15.35 24.99 18.84
N ASN A 97 -14.07 24.80 19.13
CA ASN A 97 -13.16 24.02 18.32
C ASN A 97 -13.49 22.53 18.56
N ASN A 98 -14.73 22.14 18.25
CA ASN A 98 -15.12 20.74 18.15
C ASN A 98 -14.76 20.31 16.73
N ALA A 99 -13.45 20.24 16.44
CA ALA A 99 -13.00 19.45 15.31
C ALA A 99 -13.49 18.01 15.59
N PRO A 100 -14.37 17.44 14.74
CA PRO A 100 -15.03 16.16 15.01
C PRO A 100 -14.07 14.97 15.15
N ASP A 101 -12.77 15.19 14.92
CA ASP A 101 -11.71 14.19 15.00
C ASP A 101 -10.62 14.54 16.02
N SER A 102 -10.91 15.42 16.99
CA SER A 102 -9.96 15.79 18.06
C SER A 102 -9.50 14.60 18.92
N GLY A 103 -10.26 13.51 18.97
CA GLY A 103 -9.89 12.26 19.65
C GLY A 103 -9.01 11.29 18.86
N MET A 104 -8.70 11.58 17.60
CA MET A 104 -7.83 10.72 16.78
C MET A 104 -6.37 10.83 17.24
N ASP A 105 -5.72 9.67 17.41
CA ASP A 105 -4.30 9.56 17.72
C ASP A 105 -3.43 10.36 16.72
N ALA A 106 -2.32 10.92 17.19
CA ALA A 106 -1.49 11.83 16.40
C ALA A 106 -0.88 11.14 15.17
N VAL A 107 -0.46 9.88 15.30
CA VAL A 107 0.11 9.11 14.18
C VAL A 107 -0.97 8.81 13.16
N GLN A 108 -2.13 8.31 13.61
CA GLN A 108 -3.23 7.97 12.71
C GLN A 108 -3.81 9.22 12.04
N ARG A 109 -3.89 10.36 12.74
CA ARG A 109 -4.29 11.64 12.17
C ARG A 109 -3.35 12.05 11.04
N ARG A 110 -2.03 11.99 11.29
CA ARG A 110 -1.05 12.34 10.26
C ARG A 110 -1.25 11.48 9.01
N LEU A 111 -1.33 10.17 9.18
CA LEU A 111 -1.56 9.23 8.06
C LEU A 111 -2.87 9.53 7.33
N MET A 112 -3.94 9.89 8.04
CA MET A 112 -5.23 10.20 7.41
C MET A 112 -5.17 11.42 6.48
N PHE A 113 -4.39 12.45 6.82
CA PHE A 113 -4.35 13.70 6.05
C PHE A 113 -3.14 13.83 5.12
N GLU A 114 -2.05 13.10 5.35
CA GLU A 114 -0.85 13.16 4.52
C GLU A 114 -0.77 12.05 3.47
N ASP A 115 -1.37 10.88 3.72
CA ASP A 115 -1.38 9.80 2.74
C ASP A 115 -2.44 10.07 1.67
N GLU A 116 -2.01 10.13 0.41
CA GLU A 116 -2.88 10.23 -0.77
C GLU A 116 -3.10 8.84 -1.35
N CYS A 117 -4.34 8.37 -1.35
CA CYS A 117 -4.75 7.11 -1.94
C CYS A 117 -4.96 7.26 -3.45
N ILE A 118 -4.76 6.18 -4.19
CA ILE A 118 -5.03 6.13 -5.63
C ILE A 118 -6.53 5.86 -5.84
N LEU A 119 -7.26 6.80 -6.43
CA LEU A 119 -8.66 6.58 -6.81
C LEU A 119 -8.73 5.79 -8.12
N VAL A 120 -9.65 4.83 -8.18
CA VAL A 120 -9.84 3.96 -9.35
C VAL A 120 -11.31 3.80 -9.72
N ASP A 121 -11.57 3.43 -10.98
CA ASP A 121 -12.87 2.90 -11.39
C ASP A 121 -13.01 1.40 -11.07
N GLU A 122 -14.19 0.82 -11.31
CA GLU A 122 -14.43 -0.61 -11.06
C GLU A 122 -13.61 -1.57 -11.94
N ASN A 123 -12.92 -1.06 -12.97
CA ASN A 123 -12.03 -1.81 -13.83
C ASN A 123 -10.56 -1.63 -13.44
N ASP A 124 -10.29 -0.98 -12.31
CA ASP A 124 -8.95 -0.68 -11.81
C ASP A 124 -8.17 0.37 -12.63
N ASN A 125 -8.86 1.22 -13.40
CA ASN A 125 -8.20 2.34 -14.06
C ASN A 125 -8.05 3.50 -13.08
N VAL A 126 -6.87 4.12 -13.03
CA VAL A 126 -6.64 5.30 -12.18
C VAL A 126 -7.48 6.48 -12.68
N VAL A 127 -8.30 7.05 -11.80
CA VAL A 127 -9.16 8.22 -12.09
C VAL A 127 -8.76 9.48 -11.32
N GLY A 128 -7.86 9.35 -10.34
CA GLY A 128 -7.38 10.48 -9.55
C GLY A 128 -6.70 10.04 -8.26
N HIS A 129 -6.71 10.93 -7.28
CA HIS A 129 -6.27 10.68 -5.91
C HIS A 129 -7.10 11.52 -4.93
N ASP A 130 -7.16 11.07 -3.68
CA ASP A 130 -7.69 11.85 -2.56
C ASP A 130 -6.99 11.38 -1.27
N SER A 131 -7.06 12.21 -0.23
CA SER A 131 -6.55 11.88 1.09
C SER A 131 -7.19 10.58 1.61
N LYS A 132 -6.41 9.82 2.38
CA LYS A 132 -6.89 8.63 3.08
C LYS A 132 -8.12 8.93 3.92
N TYR A 133 -8.15 10.08 4.60
CA TYR A 133 -9.30 10.56 5.36
C TYR A 133 -10.58 10.52 4.51
N ASN A 134 -10.56 11.16 3.35
CA ASN A 134 -11.72 11.24 2.47
C ASN A 134 -12.12 9.89 1.87
N CYS A 135 -11.14 9.08 1.50
CA CYS A 135 -11.36 7.74 0.94
C CYS A 135 -12.11 6.79 1.88
N HIS A 136 -12.02 7.03 3.20
CA HIS A 136 -12.62 6.14 4.21
C HIS A 136 -13.87 6.74 4.88
N LEU A 137 -14.32 7.93 4.47
CA LEU A 137 -15.58 8.49 4.95
C LEU A 137 -16.76 7.83 4.24
N MET A 138 -17.67 7.22 5.00
CA MET A 138 -18.89 6.62 4.46
C MET A 138 -19.73 7.63 3.67
N GLU A 139 -19.77 8.90 4.09
CA GLU A 139 -20.45 9.96 3.34
C GLU A 139 -19.94 10.06 1.90
N LYS A 140 -18.62 10.09 1.69
CA LYS A 140 -17.99 10.17 0.35
C LYS A 140 -18.12 8.85 -0.41
N ILE A 141 -17.92 7.73 0.28
CA ILE A 141 -18.11 6.39 -0.29
C ILE A 141 -19.52 6.24 -0.87
N GLU A 142 -20.56 6.73 -0.19
CA GLU A 142 -21.93 6.56 -0.66
C GLU A 142 -22.42 7.66 -1.61
N SER A 143 -21.99 8.91 -1.41
CA SER A 143 -22.43 10.04 -2.26
C SER A 143 -21.67 10.16 -3.57
N GLU A 144 -20.38 9.82 -3.58
CA GLU A 144 -19.49 9.95 -4.74
C GLU A 144 -19.08 8.59 -5.33
N ASN A 145 -19.48 7.48 -4.71
CA ASN A 145 -18.96 6.14 -5.01
C ASN A 145 -17.43 6.09 -4.98
N LEU A 146 -16.83 6.81 -4.02
CA LEU A 146 -15.39 6.95 -3.91
C LEU A 146 -14.75 5.58 -3.70
N LEU A 147 -13.92 5.15 -4.65
CA LEU A 147 -13.28 3.84 -4.71
C LEU A 147 -11.77 4.05 -4.85
N HIS A 148 -11.00 3.40 -3.97
CA HIS A 148 -9.55 3.49 -3.99
C HIS A 148 -8.89 2.11 -4.10
N ARG A 149 -7.67 2.10 -4.64
CA ARG A 149 -6.85 0.89 -4.72
C ARG A 149 -6.29 0.54 -3.35
N ALA A 150 -6.28 -0.75 -3.02
CA ALA A 150 -5.74 -1.29 -1.78
C ALA A 150 -4.92 -2.56 -2.04
N PHE A 151 -4.29 -3.09 -0.99
CA PHE A 151 -3.69 -4.41 -1.00
C PHE A 151 -3.86 -5.13 0.34
N SER A 152 -3.88 -6.46 0.27
CA SER A 152 -3.92 -7.38 1.39
C SER A 152 -2.81 -8.42 1.24
N VAL A 153 -1.87 -8.42 2.18
CA VAL A 153 -0.76 -9.39 2.25
C VAL A 153 -1.16 -10.63 3.05
N PHE A 154 -0.82 -11.80 2.50
CA PHE A 154 -0.88 -13.11 3.14
C PHE A 154 0.52 -13.70 3.19
N LEU A 155 1.20 -13.54 4.32
CA LEU A 155 2.53 -14.06 4.57
C LEU A 155 2.45 -15.41 5.28
N PHE A 156 3.06 -16.41 4.68
CA PHE A 156 3.22 -17.73 5.27
C PHE A 156 4.67 -17.95 5.66
N ASN A 157 4.91 -18.60 6.80
CA ASN A 157 6.24 -19.06 7.17
C ASN A 157 6.61 -20.37 6.45
N SER A 158 7.82 -20.90 6.68
CA SER A 158 8.28 -22.16 6.10
C SER A 158 7.51 -23.40 6.57
N LYS A 159 6.67 -23.27 7.61
CA LYS A 159 5.72 -24.30 8.08
C LYS A 159 4.33 -24.15 7.48
N TYR A 160 4.17 -23.22 6.54
CA TYR A 160 2.89 -22.86 5.92
C TYR A 160 1.84 -22.40 6.92
N GLU A 161 2.26 -21.74 8.00
CA GLU A 161 1.38 -21.04 8.94
C GLU A 161 1.22 -19.59 8.46
N LEU A 162 -0.02 -19.10 8.44
CA LEU A 162 -0.36 -17.73 8.04
C LEU A 162 -0.10 -16.76 9.21
N LEU A 163 0.65 -15.69 8.95
CA LEU A 163 0.80 -14.59 9.90
C LEU A 163 -0.46 -13.72 9.89
N LEU A 164 -1.12 -13.62 11.03
CA LEU A 164 -2.24 -12.72 11.29
C LEU A 164 -1.78 -11.58 12.21
N GLN A 165 -2.39 -10.41 12.04
CA GLN A 165 -2.28 -9.31 12.99
C GLN A 165 -3.63 -8.99 13.64
N GLN A 166 -3.58 -8.47 14.86
CA GLN A 166 -4.68 -7.75 15.47
C GLN A 166 -4.40 -6.26 15.34
N ARG A 167 -5.34 -5.53 14.73
CA ARG A 167 -5.27 -4.07 14.58
C ARG A 167 -5.17 -3.39 15.95
N SER A 168 -4.35 -2.34 16.07
CA SER A 168 -4.25 -1.56 17.32
C SER A 168 -5.60 -0.92 17.70
N ALA A 169 -5.71 -0.51 18.97
CA ALA A 169 -6.88 0.22 19.45
C ALA A 169 -6.99 1.64 18.85
N THR A 170 -5.88 2.18 18.33
CA THR A 170 -5.81 3.54 17.78
C THR A 170 -6.22 3.60 16.32
N LYS A 171 -6.32 2.46 15.60
CA LYS A 171 -6.79 2.43 14.21
C LYS A 171 -8.17 3.07 14.08
N VAL A 172 -8.29 3.96 13.08
CA VAL A 172 -9.55 4.65 12.79
C VAL A 172 -10.63 3.68 12.29
N THR A 173 -10.27 2.80 11.36
CA THR A 173 -11.16 1.74 10.87
C THR A 173 -10.88 0.43 11.59
N PHE A 174 -11.93 -0.26 12.04
CA PHE A 174 -11.86 -1.60 12.63
C PHE A 174 -10.78 -1.80 13.72
N PRO A 175 -10.76 -1.00 14.80
CA PRO A 175 -9.80 -1.20 15.89
C PRO A 175 -10.00 -2.55 16.58
N LEU A 176 -8.92 -3.18 17.05
CA LEU A 176 -8.89 -4.46 17.77
C LEU A 176 -9.43 -5.68 16.99
N VAL A 177 -9.62 -5.55 15.68
CA VAL A 177 -10.06 -6.63 14.80
C VAL A 177 -8.86 -7.44 14.29
N TRP A 178 -9.00 -8.77 14.29
CA TRP A 178 -8.01 -9.68 13.70
C TRP A 178 -8.16 -9.74 12.17
N THR A 179 -7.04 -9.75 11.45
CA THR A 179 -7.01 -9.72 9.99
C THR A 179 -5.78 -10.47 9.45
N ASN A 180 -5.65 -10.56 8.12
CA ASN A 180 -4.46 -11.09 7.44
C ASN A 180 -3.22 -10.22 7.75
N THR A 181 -2.06 -10.62 7.22
CA THR A 181 -0.76 -10.12 7.66
C THR A 181 -0.65 -8.60 7.68
N CYS A 182 -0.98 -7.92 6.58
CA CYS A 182 -0.91 -6.47 6.48
C CYS A 182 -1.87 -6.00 5.39
N CYS A 183 -2.62 -4.93 5.64
CA CYS A 183 -3.58 -4.35 4.70
C CYS A 183 -3.41 -2.84 4.67
N SER A 184 -3.22 -2.28 3.49
CA SER A 184 -3.07 -0.83 3.33
C SER A 184 -3.22 -0.43 1.86
N HIS A 185 -2.66 0.72 1.49
CA HIS A 185 -2.89 1.39 0.22
C HIS A 185 -1.57 1.67 -0.47
N PRO A 186 -1.46 1.41 -1.78
CA PRO A 186 -0.48 2.11 -2.59
C PRO A 186 -0.78 3.62 -2.56
N LEU A 187 0.26 4.41 -2.36
CA LEU A 187 0.19 5.86 -2.35
C LEU A 187 0.21 6.40 -3.78
N TYR A 188 -0.44 7.53 -4.01
CA TYR A 188 -0.37 8.26 -5.27
C TYR A 188 0.99 8.94 -5.44
N ARG A 189 2.02 8.14 -5.73
CA ARG A 189 3.41 8.55 -5.95
C ARG A 189 4.09 7.65 -6.97
N GLU A 190 5.12 8.16 -7.65
CA GLU A 190 5.76 7.48 -8.78
C GLU A 190 6.15 6.02 -8.49
N SER A 191 6.71 5.75 -7.31
CA SER A 191 7.16 4.40 -6.92
C SER A 191 6.01 3.40 -6.71
N GLU A 192 4.78 3.87 -6.48
CA GLU A 192 3.62 3.03 -6.15
C GLU A 192 2.51 3.10 -7.20
N LEU A 193 2.70 3.91 -8.25
CA LEU A 193 1.84 4.00 -9.44
C LEU A 193 2.27 3.05 -10.57
N ILE A 194 3.33 2.27 -10.39
CA ILE A 194 3.88 1.41 -11.45
C ILE A 194 2.96 0.20 -11.68
N GLU A 195 2.28 0.18 -12.84
CA GLU A 195 1.34 -0.89 -13.22
C GLU A 195 2.04 -2.19 -13.62
N GLU A 196 3.24 -2.10 -14.20
CA GLU A 196 3.95 -3.26 -14.74
C GLU A 196 4.17 -4.32 -13.67
N ASN A 197 3.63 -5.52 -13.93
CA ASN A 197 3.65 -6.65 -12.99
C ASN A 197 3.19 -6.24 -11.58
N TYR A 198 2.26 -5.29 -11.47
CA TYR A 198 1.71 -4.79 -10.21
C TYR A 198 2.80 -4.30 -9.24
N LEU A 199 3.90 -3.77 -9.77
CA LEU A 199 5.08 -3.39 -8.98
C LEU A 199 4.77 -2.33 -7.94
N GLY A 200 3.92 -1.34 -8.28
CA GLY A 200 3.57 -0.27 -7.36
C GLY A 200 2.88 -0.78 -6.08
N VAL A 201 1.97 -1.73 -6.22
CA VAL A 201 1.27 -2.37 -5.10
C VAL A 201 2.22 -3.24 -4.28
N ARG A 202 3.15 -3.95 -4.92
CA ARG A 202 4.18 -4.75 -4.22
C ARG A 202 5.18 -3.86 -3.44
N ASN A 203 5.54 -2.69 -3.99
CA ASN A 203 6.36 -1.70 -3.28
C ASN A 203 5.63 -1.17 -2.03
N ALA A 204 4.34 -0.87 -2.16
CA ALA A 204 3.51 -0.43 -1.04
C ALA A 204 3.42 -1.50 0.05
N ALA A 205 3.26 -2.77 -0.33
CA ALA A 205 3.25 -3.89 0.59
C ALA A 205 4.56 -4.04 1.38
N GLN A 206 5.72 -4.00 0.71
CA GLN A 206 7.01 -4.05 1.40
C GLN A 206 7.16 -2.89 2.39
N ARG A 207 6.83 -1.66 1.99
CA ARG A 207 6.86 -0.49 2.88
C ARG A 207 5.99 -0.70 4.11
N LYS A 208 4.75 -1.13 3.93
CA LYS A 208 3.78 -1.25 5.03
C LYS A 208 4.06 -2.44 5.95
N LEU A 209 4.64 -3.52 5.45
CA LEU A 209 5.16 -4.60 6.29
C LEU A 209 6.28 -4.09 7.21
N PHE A 210 7.11 -3.16 6.76
CA PHE A 210 8.08 -2.49 7.63
C PHE A 210 7.38 -1.55 8.62
N ASP A 211 6.49 -0.66 8.15
CA ASP A 211 5.84 0.34 8.99
C ASP A 211 4.97 -0.26 10.11
N GLU A 212 4.28 -1.39 9.85
CA GLU A 212 3.33 -2.02 10.77
C GLU A 212 3.95 -3.17 11.57
N LEU A 213 4.74 -4.02 10.91
CA LEU A 213 5.25 -5.26 11.48
C LEU A 213 6.76 -5.24 11.70
N GLY A 214 7.46 -4.15 11.37
CA GLY A 214 8.91 -4.04 11.52
C GLY A 214 9.70 -5.02 10.64
N ILE A 215 9.06 -5.60 9.62
CA ILE A 215 9.70 -6.60 8.76
C ILE A 215 10.62 -5.86 7.76
N PRO A 216 11.93 -6.13 7.78
CA PRO A 216 12.87 -5.40 6.94
C PRO A 216 12.79 -5.86 5.47
N ALA A 217 13.22 -5.01 4.55
CA ALA A 217 13.04 -5.24 3.11
C ALA A 217 13.74 -6.51 2.60
N GLU A 218 14.88 -6.89 3.20
CA GLU A 218 15.61 -8.12 2.90
C GLU A 218 14.83 -9.40 3.22
N ASP A 219 13.91 -9.34 4.17
CA ASP A 219 13.06 -10.47 4.54
C ASP A 219 11.93 -10.66 3.53
N VAL A 220 11.49 -9.58 2.87
CA VAL A 220 10.38 -9.57 1.91
C VAL A 220 10.71 -8.83 0.61
N PRO A 221 11.60 -9.38 -0.24
CA PRO A 221 11.95 -8.75 -1.52
C PRO A 221 10.70 -8.55 -2.41
N VAL A 222 10.57 -7.37 -3.02
CA VAL A 222 9.39 -6.96 -3.81
C VAL A 222 9.07 -7.94 -4.94
N ASP A 223 10.10 -8.51 -5.57
CA ASP A 223 9.99 -9.45 -6.67
C ASP A 223 9.47 -10.84 -6.25
N GLN A 224 9.47 -11.15 -4.95
CA GLN A 224 9.01 -12.44 -4.42
C GLN A 224 7.54 -12.45 -3.98
N PHE A 225 6.86 -11.30 -3.98
CA PHE A 225 5.41 -11.30 -3.83
C PHE A 225 4.75 -11.90 -5.06
N THR A 226 3.80 -12.80 -4.84
CA THR A 226 2.93 -13.38 -5.86
C THR A 226 1.54 -12.73 -5.78
N PRO A 227 1.17 -11.88 -6.75
CA PRO A 227 -0.19 -11.37 -6.89
C PRO A 227 -1.12 -12.53 -7.29
N LEU A 228 -2.15 -12.80 -6.49
CA LEU A 228 -3.02 -13.98 -6.65
C LEU A 228 -4.39 -13.64 -7.21
N GLY A 229 -4.94 -12.48 -6.85
CA GLY A 229 -6.24 -12.04 -7.34
C GLY A 229 -6.58 -10.62 -6.90
N ARG A 230 -7.73 -10.14 -7.36
CA ARG A 230 -8.28 -8.83 -7.00
C ARG A 230 -9.72 -8.96 -6.56
N ILE A 231 -10.09 -8.29 -5.47
CA ILE A 231 -11.47 -8.22 -4.98
C ILE A 231 -11.93 -6.78 -4.98
N LEU A 232 -13.22 -6.55 -5.28
CA LEU A 232 -13.88 -5.27 -5.11
C LEU A 232 -14.91 -5.45 -4.01
N TYR A 233 -14.78 -4.69 -2.91
CA TYR A 233 -15.65 -4.83 -1.75
C TYR A 233 -15.96 -3.48 -1.10
N LYS A 234 -17.04 -3.45 -0.31
CA LYS A 234 -17.43 -2.30 0.51
C LYS A 234 -17.79 -2.77 1.92
N ALA A 235 -17.28 -2.10 2.96
CA ALA A 235 -17.52 -2.49 4.34
C ALA A 235 -17.58 -1.29 5.30
N PRO A 236 -18.72 -1.04 5.98
CA PRO A 236 -18.79 -0.01 7.02
C PRO A 236 -18.05 -0.45 8.30
N SER A 237 -17.40 0.49 8.99
CA SER A 237 -16.72 0.30 10.27
C SER A 237 -17.60 0.70 11.46
N ASP A 238 -17.91 1.98 11.61
CA ASP A 238 -18.61 2.55 12.78
C ASP A 238 -19.60 3.68 12.43
N GLY A 239 -20.14 3.63 11.22
CA GLY A 239 -21.10 4.62 10.70
C GLY A 239 -20.43 5.80 10.01
N LYS A 240 -19.43 6.45 10.65
CA LYS A 240 -18.64 7.50 10.00
C LYS A 240 -17.65 6.90 9.01
N TRP A 241 -16.97 5.84 9.43
CA TRP A 241 -15.85 5.27 8.69
C TRP A 241 -16.23 3.96 7.99
N GLY A 242 -15.53 3.65 6.91
CA GLY A 242 -15.63 2.38 6.20
C GLY A 242 -14.54 2.23 5.14
N GLU A 243 -14.68 1.17 4.35
CA GLU A 243 -13.78 0.78 3.27
C GLU A 243 -14.61 0.61 1.99
N HIS A 244 -14.07 1.06 0.86
CA HIS A 244 -14.59 0.77 -0.47
C HIS A 244 -13.40 0.63 -1.41
N GLU A 245 -13.00 -0.61 -1.66
CA GLU A 245 -11.66 -0.89 -2.15
C GLU A 245 -11.66 -1.84 -3.34
N LEU A 246 -10.71 -1.58 -4.25
CA LEU A 246 -10.21 -2.56 -5.19
C LEU A 246 -8.90 -3.11 -4.63
N ASP A 247 -9.00 -4.28 -3.99
CA ASP A 247 -7.97 -4.86 -3.14
C ASP A 247 -7.17 -5.95 -3.88
N TYR A 248 -5.85 -5.76 -3.92
CA TYR A 248 -4.88 -6.69 -4.47
C TYR A 248 -4.45 -7.72 -3.42
N LEU A 249 -4.65 -9.00 -3.72
CA LEU A 249 -4.28 -10.09 -2.83
C LEU A 249 -2.85 -10.55 -3.14
N LEU A 250 -1.92 -10.24 -2.24
CA LEU A 250 -0.49 -10.52 -2.38
C LEU A 250 -0.06 -11.63 -1.44
N PHE A 251 0.61 -12.65 -1.96
CA PHE A 251 1.09 -13.79 -1.18
C PHE A 251 2.61 -13.84 -1.17
N ILE A 252 3.17 -14.27 -0.06
CA ILE A 252 4.61 -14.51 0.10
C ILE A 252 4.87 -15.63 1.11
N VAL A 253 5.84 -16.50 0.85
CA VAL A 253 6.24 -17.59 1.74
C VAL A 253 7.67 -17.38 2.20
N ARG A 254 7.85 -16.87 3.42
CA ARG A 254 9.14 -16.46 3.99
C ARG A 254 9.11 -16.58 5.51
N ASP A 255 10.22 -17.00 6.09
CA ASP A 255 10.48 -16.78 7.51
C ASP A 255 10.99 -15.35 7.67
N VAL A 256 10.36 -14.58 8.55
CA VAL A 256 10.61 -13.14 8.72
C VAL A 256 10.77 -12.77 10.19
N ASN A 257 11.55 -11.73 10.46
CA ASN A 257 11.65 -11.14 11.78
C ASN A 257 10.54 -10.10 12.00
N VAL A 258 9.62 -10.38 12.93
CA VAL A 258 8.46 -9.51 13.21
C VAL A 258 8.72 -8.68 14.45
N GLN A 259 8.63 -7.36 14.33
CA GLN A 259 8.72 -6.37 15.40
C GLN A 259 7.55 -5.37 15.26
N PRO A 260 6.34 -5.73 15.75
CA PRO A 260 5.14 -4.94 15.51
C PRO A 260 5.24 -3.54 16.08
N ASN A 261 4.77 -2.55 15.32
CA ASN A 261 4.58 -1.19 15.79
C ASN A 261 3.28 -1.14 16.63
N PRO A 262 3.35 -0.85 17.95
CA PRO A 262 2.17 -0.86 18.82
C PRO A 262 1.11 0.18 18.45
N ASP A 263 1.48 1.23 17.70
CA ASP A 263 0.53 2.23 17.20
C ASP A 263 -0.33 1.68 16.04
N GLU A 264 0.09 0.60 15.40
CA GLU A 264 -0.58 -0.02 14.25
C GLU A 264 -1.14 -1.41 14.56
N VAL A 265 -0.43 -2.19 15.39
CA VAL A 265 -0.67 -3.61 15.65
C VAL A 265 -0.67 -3.88 17.16
N ALA A 266 -1.79 -4.41 17.66
CA ALA A 266 -1.94 -4.80 19.06
C ALA A 266 -1.30 -6.17 19.35
N ASP A 267 -1.40 -7.11 18.40
CA ASP A 267 -0.93 -8.48 18.57
C ASP A 267 -0.66 -9.14 17.22
N VAL A 268 0.15 -10.21 17.21
CA VAL A 268 0.46 -11.02 16.02
C VAL A 268 0.45 -12.50 16.35
N LYS A 269 0.04 -13.34 15.40
CA LYS A 269 0.11 -14.79 15.57
C LYS A 269 0.26 -15.52 14.24
N TYR A 270 1.07 -16.57 14.25
CA TYR A 270 1.06 -17.57 13.18
C TYR A 270 -0.04 -18.60 13.46
N VAL A 271 -0.80 -18.95 12.42
CA VAL A 271 -1.86 -19.96 12.50
C VAL A 271 -1.74 -20.98 11.38
N ASN A 272 -1.88 -22.26 11.72
CA ASN A 272 -2.15 -23.29 10.73
C ASN A 272 -3.64 -23.31 10.36
N ARG A 273 -4.02 -24.14 9.39
CA ARG A 273 -5.41 -24.27 8.91
C ARG A 273 -6.42 -24.59 9.99
N ASN A 274 -6.08 -25.48 10.92
CA ASN A 274 -7.00 -25.90 11.97
C ASN A 274 -7.21 -24.76 12.98
N GLN A 275 -6.13 -24.05 13.33
CA GLN A 275 -6.20 -22.85 14.16
C GLN A 275 -6.99 -21.73 13.46
N LEU A 276 -6.82 -21.52 12.16
CA LEU A 276 -7.64 -20.56 11.42
C LEU A 276 -9.13 -20.94 11.46
N LYS A 277 -9.49 -22.21 11.19
CA LYS A 277 -10.87 -22.68 11.28
C LYS A 277 -11.47 -22.48 12.67
N GLU A 278 -10.69 -22.70 13.72
CA GLU A 278 -11.14 -22.44 15.08
C GLU A 278 -11.34 -20.94 15.35
N LEU A 279 -10.44 -20.08 14.85
CA LEU A 279 -10.61 -18.63 14.96
C LEU A 279 -11.87 -18.13 14.24
N VAL A 280 -12.15 -18.68 13.06
CA VAL A 280 -13.40 -18.45 12.33
C VAL A 280 -14.60 -18.83 13.20
N ARG A 281 -14.62 -20.07 13.71
CA ARG A 281 -15.70 -20.58 14.53
C ARG A 281 -15.95 -19.71 15.77
N LYS A 282 -14.88 -19.30 16.46
CA LYS A 282 -14.94 -18.41 17.63
C LYS A 282 -15.51 -17.04 17.27
N ALA A 283 -15.07 -16.45 16.15
CA ALA A 283 -15.60 -15.17 15.66
C ALA A 283 -17.11 -15.25 15.42
N ASP A 284 -17.55 -16.29 14.72
CA ASP A 284 -18.96 -16.49 14.36
C ASP A 284 -19.83 -16.74 15.60
N ALA A 285 -19.28 -17.42 16.61
CA ALA A 285 -19.94 -17.64 17.89
C ALA A 285 -19.90 -16.42 18.84
N GLY A 286 -19.16 -15.36 18.49
CA GLY A 286 -18.96 -14.18 19.34
C GLY A 286 -18.14 -14.47 20.62
N GLU A 287 -17.32 -15.52 20.61
CA GLU A 287 -16.52 -15.93 21.75
C GLU A 287 -15.38 -14.95 22.01
N GLU A 288 -15.15 -14.63 23.30
CA GLU A 288 -14.02 -13.81 23.77
C GLU A 288 -13.96 -12.41 23.14
N GLY A 289 -15.05 -11.93 22.53
CA GLY A 289 -15.08 -10.66 21.80
C GLY A 289 -14.25 -10.65 20.51
N LEU A 290 -13.85 -11.82 20.02
CA LEU A 290 -13.05 -11.96 18.81
C LEU A 290 -13.82 -11.49 17.58
N LYS A 291 -13.19 -10.61 16.80
CA LYS A 291 -13.72 -10.11 15.53
C LYS A 291 -12.71 -10.32 14.42
N LEU A 292 -13.22 -10.64 13.23
CA LEU A 292 -12.44 -10.74 12.00
C LEU A 292 -12.83 -9.61 11.06
N SER A 293 -11.86 -9.08 10.31
CA SER A 293 -12.16 -8.00 9.37
C SER A 293 -13.04 -8.49 8.22
N PRO A 294 -13.93 -7.65 7.68
CA PRO A 294 -14.82 -8.04 6.58
C PRO A 294 -14.05 -8.58 5.36
N TRP A 295 -12.99 -7.91 4.93
CA TRP A 295 -12.17 -8.36 3.79
C TRP A 295 -11.46 -9.68 4.06
N PHE A 296 -10.98 -9.91 5.29
CA PHE A 296 -10.35 -11.18 5.64
C PHE A 296 -11.39 -12.31 5.58
N ARG A 297 -12.63 -12.07 6.02
CA ARG A 297 -13.73 -13.03 5.84
C ARG A 297 -14.00 -13.32 4.37
N LEU A 298 -14.11 -12.29 3.55
CA LEU A 298 -14.32 -12.46 2.11
C LEU A 298 -13.25 -13.37 1.49
N VAL A 299 -11.98 -13.18 1.84
CA VAL A 299 -10.90 -14.04 1.30
C VAL A 299 -10.96 -15.45 1.90
N VAL A 300 -11.19 -15.59 3.20
CA VAL A 300 -11.31 -16.90 3.88
C VAL A 300 -12.42 -17.75 3.29
N ASP A 301 -13.60 -17.16 3.10
CA ASP A 301 -14.81 -17.87 2.71
C ASP A 301 -14.82 -18.26 1.22
N ASN A 302 -14.15 -17.49 0.37
CA ASN A 302 -14.18 -17.69 -1.07
C ASN A 302 -12.93 -18.40 -1.62
N PHE A 303 -11.73 -18.13 -1.06
CA PHE A 303 -10.48 -18.45 -1.74
C PHE A 303 -9.42 -19.11 -0.86
N LEU A 304 -9.21 -18.60 0.36
CA LEU A 304 -7.98 -18.81 1.12
C LEU A 304 -7.62 -20.28 1.31
N LEU A 305 -8.60 -21.13 1.67
CA LEU A 305 -8.33 -22.54 1.92
C LEU A 305 -7.86 -23.29 0.67
N LYS A 306 -8.33 -22.91 -0.52
CA LYS A 306 -7.88 -23.47 -1.79
C LYS A 306 -6.50 -22.95 -2.16
N TRP A 307 -6.26 -21.64 -2.02
CA TRP A 307 -4.94 -21.06 -2.30
C TRP A 307 -3.86 -21.55 -1.33
N TRP A 308 -4.23 -21.86 -0.08
CA TRP A 308 -3.33 -22.48 0.88
C TRP A 308 -2.84 -23.86 0.39
N ASP A 309 -3.65 -24.62 -0.38
CA ASP A 309 -3.18 -25.87 -1.00
C ASP A 309 -2.05 -25.60 -2.00
N HIS A 310 -2.11 -24.49 -2.71
CA HIS A 310 -1.06 -24.05 -3.62
C HIS A 310 0.18 -23.51 -2.90
N VAL A 311 -0.01 -22.86 -1.74
CA VAL A 311 1.10 -22.48 -0.84
C VAL A 311 1.90 -23.72 -0.44
N GLU A 312 1.24 -24.75 0.09
CA GLU A 312 1.89 -25.97 0.58
C GLU A 312 2.57 -26.78 -0.54
N LYS A 313 2.03 -26.71 -1.76
CA LYS A 313 2.58 -27.40 -2.95
C LYS A 313 3.67 -26.59 -3.67
N GLY A 314 3.84 -25.31 -3.34
CA GLY A 314 4.73 -24.41 -4.07
C GLY A 314 4.22 -24.05 -5.48
N THR A 315 2.90 -24.09 -5.70
CA THR A 315 2.26 -23.86 -7.01
C THR A 315 1.34 -22.65 -7.04
N LEU A 316 1.62 -21.62 -6.22
CA LEU A 316 0.84 -20.37 -6.16
C LEU A 316 0.57 -19.72 -7.53
N HIS A 317 1.55 -19.77 -8.44
CA HIS A 317 1.43 -19.22 -9.78
C HIS A 317 0.31 -19.86 -10.62
N GLU A 318 -0.07 -21.12 -10.33
CA GLU A 318 -1.17 -21.81 -11.02
C GLU A 318 -2.54 -21.30 -10.58
N ALA A 319 -2.63 -20.71 -9.39
CA ALA A 319 -3.87 -20.17 -8.83
C ALA A 319 -4.08 -18.68 -9.12
N ALA A 320 -3.07 -18.00 -9.70
CA ALA A 320 -3.12 -16.58 -9.99
C ALA A 320 -4.14 -16.24 -11.07
N ASP A 321 -5.12 -15.41 -10.73
CA ASP A 321 -6.04 -14.76 -11.65
C ASP A 321 -6.07 -13.26 -11.41
N MET A 322 -5.15 -12.57 -12.09
CA MET A 322 -5.09 -11.10 -12.04
C MET A 322 -5.97 -10.44 -13.10
N LYS A 323 -6.70 -11.19 -13.93
CA LYS A 323 -7.61 -10.63 -14.94
C LYS A 323 -8.98 -10.36 -14.33
N THR A 324 -9.48 -11.29 -13.53
CA THR A 324 -10.78 -11.15 -12.87
C THR A 324 -10.70 -10.17 -11.70
N ILE A 325 -11.73 -9.33 -11.57
CA ILE A 325 -12.01 -8.55 -10.35
C ILE A 325 -13.24 -9.19 -9.72
N HIS A 326 -13.05 -9.86 -8.59
CA HIS A 326 -14.15 -10.52 -7.89
C HIS A 326 -14.94 -9.49 -7.08
N LYS A 327 -16.15 -9.15 -7.55
CA LYS A 327 -17.06 -8.26 -6.81
C LYS A 327 -17.69 -9.03 -5.65
N LEU A 328 -17.30 -8.68 -4.44
CA LEU A 328 -17.72 -9.32 -3.20
C LEU A 328 -18.41 -8.27 -2.34
N THR A 329 -19.71 -8.12 -2.56
CA THR A 329 -20.61 -7.23 -1.81
C THR A 329 -21.34 -7.99 -0.73
#